data_AF-A0A9D9VRC7-F1
#
_entry.id   AF-A0A9D9VRC7-F1
#
_cell.length_a   1.000
_cell.length_b   1.000
_cell.length_c   1.000
_cell.angle_alpha   90.00
_cell.angle_beta   90.00
_cell.angle_gamma   90.00
#
_symmetry.space_group_name_H-M   'P 1'
#
loop_
_entity.id
_entity.type
_entity.pdbx_description
1 polymer ?
#
loop_
_entity_poly.entity_id
_entity_poly.type
_entity_poly.pdbx_seq_one_letter_code
_entity_poly.pdbx_strand_id
1 'polypeptide(L)'
;MKYLSKIFIVLIVFVAFFVAYKVLNRKPDVPGQASSKLLWNIQSVDTMKFSRDLAREKLNDKAFEATIATQVKQIAETGATHVAVGTPYEEEFVPFLAKWVEAARQNNLKVWFRGNLAGWEGWFSYPKISTNEHTADVVSYISKHPELFSDGDIFTSCPECENGGPGDPRMTNDVASFRSFL
;
A
#
# COMPACT_ATOMS: atom_id res chain seq x y z
N MET A 1 2.30 63.83 22.89
CA MET A 1 3.47 62.93 23.02
C MET A 1 3.41 61.96 24.20
N LYS A 2 3.20 62.40 25.46
CA LYS A 2 3.21 61.48 26.64
C LYS A 2 2.17 60.34 26.61
N TYR A 3 1.00 60.54 26.00
CA TYR A 3 -0.03 59.50 25.89
C TYR A 3 0.24 58.46 24.79
N LEU A 4 0.91 58.85 23.70
CA LEU A 4 1.31 57.92 22.64
C LEU A 4 2.34 56.90 23.14
N SER A 5 3.27 57.31 24.01
CA SER A 5 4.26 56.39 24.58
C SER A 5 3.62 55.35 25.50
N LYS A 6 2.57 55.71 26.24
CA LYS A 6 1.83 54.77 27.10
C LYS A 6 1.03 53.74 26.29
N ILE A 7 0.37 54.19 25.21
CA ILE A 7 -0.35 53.30 24.30
C ILE A 7 0.60 52.30 23.65
N PHE A 8 1.78 52.76 23.22
CA PHE A 8 2.79 51.90 22.59
C PHE A 8 3.32 50.82 23.53
N ILE A 9 3.57 51.16 24.81
CA ILE A 9 4.01 50.20 25.84
C ILE A 9 2.93 49.15 26.10
N VAL A 10 1.65 49.56 26.22
CA VAL A 10 0.54 48.62 26.40
C VAL A 10 0.44 47.65 25.22
N LEU A 11 0.63 48.15 24.00
CA LEU A 11 0.59 47.33 22.79
C LEU A 11 1.73 46.30 22.76
N ILE A 12 2.94 46.70 23.14
CA ILE A 12 4.09 45.78 23.24
C ILE A 12 3.82 44.69 24.29
N VAL A 13 3.33 45.06 25.47
CA VAL A 13 3.02 44.09 26.53
C VAL A 13 1.93 43.12 26.06
N PHE A 14 0.91 43.62 25.36
CA PHE A 14 -0.17 42.79 24.84
C PHE A 14 0.33 41.80 23.77
N VAL A 15 1.18 42.27 22.85
CA VAL A 15 1.81 41.41 21.83
C VAL A 15 2.72 40.37 22.48
N ALA A 16 3.55 40.78 23.45
CA ALA A 16 4.43 39.86 24.18
C ALA A 16 3.63 38.79 24.92
N PHE A 17 2.53 39.17 25.58
CA PHE A 17 1.64 38.25 26.27
C PHE A 17 0.95 37.29 25.29
N PHE A 18 0.48 37.79 24.15
CA PHE A 18 -0.13 36.97 23.11
C PHE A 18 0.85 35.96 22.51
N VAL A 19 2.09 36.37 22.25
CA VAL A 19 3.15 35.49 21.76
C VAL A 19 3.51 34.44 22.82
N ALA A 20 3.70 34.85 24.08
CA ALA A 20 3.98 33.93 25.18
C ALA A 20 2.85 32.91 25.36
N TYR A 21 1.59 33.35 25.30
CA TYR A 21 0.42 32.47 25.35
C TYR A 21 0.41 31.46 24.20
N LYS A 22 0.74 31.88 22.97
CA LYS A 22 0.86 30.98 21.81
C LYS A 22 1.99 29.97 21.95
N VAL A 23 3.14 30.38 22.49
CA VAL A 23 4.31 29.51 22.70
C VAL A 23 4.04 28.50 23.81
N LEU A 24 3.50 28.94 24.94
CA LEU A 24 3.18 28.08 26.09
C LEU A 24 2.07 27.07 25.79
N ASN A 25 1.13 27.42 24.90
CA ASN A 25 0.05 26.51 24.47
C ASN A 25 0.34 25.83 23.13
N ARG A 26 1.56 25.92 22.61
CA ARG A 26 1.94 25.19 21.41
C ARG A 26 1.96 23.71 21.77
N LYS A 27 0.99 22.94 21.26
CA LYS A 27 1.05 21.48 21.36
C LYS A 27 2.37 21.04 20.73
N PRO A 28 3.14 20.15 21.37
CA PRO A 28 4.35 19.62 20.74
C PRO A 28 3.95 19.01 19.40
N ASP A 29 4.72 19.30 18.36
CA ASP A 29 4.61 18.57 17.10
C ASP A 29 4.88 17.11 17.44
N VAL A 30 3.84 16.27 17.39
CA VAL A 30 3.96 14.85 17.63
C VAL A 30 4.66 14.28 16.41
N PRO A 31 5.89 13.74 16.53
CA PRO A 31 6.51 13.04 15.42
C PRO A 31 5.58 11.91 15.00
N GLY A 32 5.14 11.91 13.73
CA GLY A 32 4.20 10.93 13.20
C GLY A 32 2.74 11.37 13.10
N GLN A 33 2.40 12.63 13.40
CA GLN A 33 1.09 13.16 13.02
C GLN A 33 1.05 13.32 11.49
N ALA A 34 0.26 12.47 10.81
CA ALA A 34 0.14 12.47 9.36
C ALA A 34 -0.02 13.90 8.84
N SER A 35 0.86 14.30 7.92
CA SER A 35 0.68 15.52 7.15
C SER A 35 -0.68 15.41 6.47
N SER A 36 -1.62 16.31 6.80
CA SER A 36 -2.90 16.40 6.09
C SER A 36 -2.73 16.74 4.61
N LYS A 37 -1.52 17.14 4.22
CA LYS A 37 -1.13 17.36 2.84
C LYS A 37 -0.52 16.07 2.28
N LEU A 38 -1.24 15.44 1.37
CA LEU A 38 -0.70 14.41 0.47
C LEU A 38 0.50 15.00 -0.28
N LEU A 39 1.62 14.28 -0.31
CA LEU A 39 2.78 14.62 -1.14
C LEU A 39 2.53 14.21 -2.59
N TRP A 40 1.85 13.08 -2.78
CA TRP A 40 1.49 12.49 -4.07
C TRP A 40 0.05 11.99 -4.06
N ASN A 41 -0.58 11.92 -5.25
CA ASN A 41 -1.91 11.32 -5.40
C ASN A 41 -1.92 9.83 -5.01
N ILE A 42 -0.82 9.14 -5.27
CA ILE A 42 -0.61 7.74 -4.91
C ILE A 42 0.55 7.66 -3.93
N GLN A 43 0.27 7.18 -2.73
CA GLN A 43 1.25 6.90 -1.68
C GLN A 43 0.90 5.54 -1.11
N SER A 44 1.81 4.58 -1.25
CA SER A 44 1.55 3.19 -0.88
C SER A 44 2.62 2.65 0.04
N VAL A 45 2.22 1.79 0.98
CA VAL A 45 3.13 0.96 1.76
C VAL A 45 2.96 -0.48 1.30
N ASP A 46 4.10 -1.12 1.03
CA ASP A 46 4.16 -2.49 0.56
C ASP A 46 4.10 -3.49 1.72
N THR A 47 3.27 -4.51 1.59
CA THR A 47 3.05 -5.53 2.62
C THR A 47 3.57 -6.90 2.22
N MET A 48 4.35 -7.02 1.13
CA MET A 48 4.83 -8.28 0.54
C MET A 48 5.20 -9.36 1.55
N LYS A 49 5.94 -9.00 2.61
CA LYS A 49 6.38 -9.99 3.61
C LYS A 49 5.22 -10.69 4.31
N PHE A 50 4.10 -10.00 4.50
CA PHE A 50 2.92 -10.50 5.19
C PHE A 50 1.80 -10.92 4.23
N SER A 51 1.61 -10.19 3.12
CA SER A 51 0.57 -10.50 2.14
C SER A 51 0.97 -11.58 1.15
N ARG A 52 2.27 -11.75 0.84
CA ARG A 52 2.78 -12.79 -0.05
C ARG A 52 3.45 -13.92 0.72
N ASP A 53 4.61 -13.65 1.32
CA ASP A 53 5.49 -14.73 1.82
C ASP A 53 4.81 -15.61 2.87
N LEU A 54 3.93 -15.02 3.70
CA LEU A 54 3.17 -15.72 4.74
C LEU A 54 1.78 -16.21 4.27
N ALA A 55 1.38 -15.98 3.02
CA ALA A 55 0.01 -16.21 2.56
C ALA A 55 -0.47 -17.65 2.79
N ARG A 56 0.33 -18.64 2.39
CA ARG A 56 -0.06 -20.06 2.55
C ARG A 56 -0.02 -20.50 4.01
N GLU A 57 1.00 -20.08 4.75
CA GLU A 57 1.13 -20.43 6.18
C GLU A 57 -0.05 -19.88 7.00
N LYS A 58 -0.50 -18.67 6.67
CA LYS A 58 -1.51 -17.94 7.45
C LYS A 58 -2.92 -18.00 6.86
N LEU A 59 -3.14 -18.83 5.84
CA LEU A 59 -4.41 -18.93 5.13
C LEU A 59 -5.61 -19.09 6.08
N ASN A 60 -5.46 -19.98 7.07
CA ASN A 60 -6.49 -20.35 8.04
C ASN A 60 -6.22 -19.83 9.46
N ASP A 61 -5.21 -18.96 9.63
CA ASP A 61 -4.84 -18.41 10.94
C ASP A 61 -5.72 -17.20 11.27
N LYS A 62 -6.76 -17.43 12.09
CA LYS A 62 -7.66 -16.36 12.55
C LYS A 62 -6.94 -15.30 13.40
N ALA A 63 -5.88 -15.66 14.12
CA ALA A 63 -5.13 -14.70 14.91
C ALA A 63 -4.33 -13.75 14.00
N PHE A 64 -3.93 -14.23 12.82
CA PHE A 64 -3.26 -13.39 11.83
C PHE A 64 -4.17 -12.31 11.22
N GLU A 65 -5.50 -12.48 11.25
CA GLU A 65 -6.44 -11.43 10.82
C GLU A 65 -6.28 -10.14 11.64
N ALA A 66 -6.02 -10.25 12.95
CA ALA A 66 -5.73 -9.10 13.79
C ALA A 66 -4.40 -8.42 13.39
N THR A 67 -3.44 -9.19 12.88
CA THR A 67 -2.17 -8.67 12.35
C THR A 67 -2.40 -7.88 11.06
N ILE A 68 -3.23 -8.40 10.14
CA ILE A 68 -3.63 -7.69 8.91
C ILE A 68 -4.31 -6.37 9.27
N ALA A 69 -5.34 -6.41 10.14
CA ALA A 69 -6.07 -5.22 10.56
C ALA A 69 -5.17 -4.16 11.20
N THR A 70 -4.24 -4.59 12.07
CA THR A 70 -3.27 -3.69 12.72
C THR A 70 -2.33 -3.04 11.70
N GLN A 71 -1.74 -3.81 10.79
CA GLN A 71 -0.82 -3.28 9.79
C GLN A 71 -1.51 -2.27 8.87
N VAL A 72 -2.69 -2.62 8.36
CA VAL A 72 -3.42 -1.74 7.43
C VAL A 72 -3.86 -0.45 8.11
N LYS A 73 -4.31 -0.52 9.36
CA LYS A 73 -4.59 0.68 10.16
C LYS A 73 -3.36 1.56 10.32
N GLN A 74 -2.21 0.98 10.69
CA GLN A 74 -0.95 1.72 10.83
C GLN A 74 -0.52 2.36 9.51
N ILE A 75 -0.70 1.68 8.38
CA ILE A 75 -0.44 2.23 7.04
C ILE A 75 -1.34 3.44 6.80
N ALA A 76 -2.63 3.36 7.09
CA ALA A 76 -3.55 4.50 6.94
C ALA A 76 -3.14 5.68 7.84
N GLU A 77 -2.69 5.41 9.06
CA GLU A 77 -2.19 6.42 10.00
C GLU A 77 -0.92 7.15 9.51
N THR A 78 -0.19 6.59 8.53
CA THR A 78 0.92 7.32 7.87
C THR A 78 0.45 8.40 6.89
N GLY A 79 -0.85 8.41 6.53
CA GLY A 79 -1.38 9.23 5.44
C GLY A 79 -1.19 8.59 4.05
N ALA A 80 -0.98 7.28 3.98
CA ALA A 80 -1.01 6.54 2.72
C ALA A 80 -2.38 6.63 2.06
N THR A 81 -2.42 6.60 0.72
CA THR A 81 -3.66 6.50 -0.05
C THR A 81 -3.95 5.06 -0.47
N HIS A 82 -2.90 4.23 -0.55
CA HIS A 82 -2.99 2.84 -0.97
C HIS A 82 -2.22 1.92 0.00
N VAL A 83 -2.59 0.64 0.00
CA VAL A 83 -1.76 -0.44 0.51
C VAL A 83 -1.45 -1.40 -0.63
N ALA A 84 -0.18 -1.78 -0.79
CA ALA A 84 0.20 -2.74 -1.81
C ALA A 84 0.14 -4.16 -1.25
N VAL A 85 -0.59 -5.04 -1.95
CA VAL A 85 -0.86 -6.41 -1.51
C VAL A 85 -0.31 -7.38 -2.54
N GLY A 86 0.57 -8.28 -2.10
CA GLY A 86 1.30 -9.22 -2.94
C GLY A 86 0.74 -10.65 -2.93
N THR A 87 -0.46 -10.86 -2.41
CA THR A 87 -1.07 -12.19 -2.34
C THR A 87 -1.17 -12.83 -3.73
N PRO A 88 -0.81 -14.12 -3.89
CA PRO A 88 -0.92 -14.78 -5.19
C PRO A 88 -2.36 -14.94 -5.69
N TYR A 89 -2.50 -15.14 -7.00
CA TYR A 89 -3.81 -15.17 -7.70
C TYR A 89 -4.38 -16.57 -7.91
N GLU A 90 -3.94 -17.56 -7.15
CA GLU A 90 -4.59 -18.86 -7.10
C GLU A 90 -5.83 -18.84 -6.19
N GLU A 91 -6.82 -19.65 -6.53
CA GLU A 91 -8.09 -19.78 -5.80
C GLU A 91 -7.93 -20.02 -4.31
N GLU A 92 -6.91 -20.79 -3.91
CA GLU A 92 -6.67 -21.07 -2.50
C GLU A 92 -6.35 -19.81 -1.69
N PHE A 93 -5.80 -18.77 -2.33
CA PHE A 93 -5.40 -17.53 -1.69
C PHE A 93 -6.47 -16.45 -1.71
N VAL A 94 -7.55 -16.63 -2.47
CA VAL A 94 -8.66 -15.65 -2.56
C VAL A 94 -9.20 -15.27 -1.17
N PRO A 95 -9.48 -16.22 -0.24
CA PRO A 95 -9.93 -15.85 1.10
C PRO A 95 -8.91 -15.01 1.88
N PHE A 96 -7.61 -15.23 1.65
CA PHE A 96 -6.55 -14.47 2.30
C PHE A 96 -6.40 -13.07 1.70
N LEU A 97 -6.45 -12.94 0.37
CA LEU A 97 -6.47 -11.63 -0.30
C LEU A 97 -7.69 -10.80 0.10
N ALA A 98 -8.87 -11.43 0.19
CA ALA A 98 -10.11 -10.76 0.61
C ALA A 98 -9.97 -10.08 1.98
N LYS A 99 -9.27 -10.72 2.94
CA LYS A 99 -8.99 -10.14 4.26
C LYS A 99 -8.14 -8.86 4.19
N TRP A 100 -7.12 -8.84 3.32
CA TRP A 100 -6.30 -7.64 3.09
C TRP A 100 -7.10 -6.53 2.43
N VAL A 101 -7.90 -6.86 1.42
CA VAL A 101 -8.77 -5.91 0.72
C VAL A 101 -9.79 -5.32 1.69
N GLU A 102 -10.48 -6.15 2.47
CA GLU A 102 -11.47 -5.70 3.46
C GLU A 102 -10.86 -4.76 4.49
N ALA A 103 -9.71 -5.14 5.08
CA ALA A 103 -9.00 -4.28 6.02
C ALA A 103 -8.60 -2.94 5.40
N ALA A 104 -8.20 -2.92 4.11
CA ALA A 104 -7.90 -1.70 3.38
C ALA A 104 -9.13 -0.80 3.28
N ARG A 105 -10.28 -1.36 2.88
CA ARG A 105 -11.53 -0.60 2.74
C ARG A 105 -12.00 -0.03 4.07
N GLN A 106 -11.93 -0.81 5.15
CA GLN A 106 -12.30 -0.37 6.49
C GLN A 106 -11.47 0.84 6.97
N ASN A 107 -10.25 1.02 6.44
CA ASN A 107 -9.36 2.14 6.74
C ASN A 107 -9.31 3.20 5.62
N ASN A 108 -10.29 3.20 4.70
CA ASN A 108 -10.37 4.13 3.56
C ASN A 108 -9.14 4.11 2.62
N LEU A 109 -8.40 3.00 2.60
CA LEU A 109 -7.30 2.80 1.66
C LEU A 109 -7.78 2.17 0.36
N LYS A 110 -7.18 2.60 -0.75
CA LYS A 110 -7.22 1.88 -2.01
C LYS A 110 -6.20 0.73 -1.98
N VAL A 111 -6.35 -0.24 -2.87
CA VAL A 111 -5.47 -1.40 -2.93
C VAL A 111 -4.65 -1.28 -4.21
N TRP A 112 -3.34 -1.42 -4.05
CA TRP A 112 -2.45 -1.68 -5.17
C TRP A 112 -2.20 -3.19 -5.22
N PHE A 113 -2.92 -3.86 -6.11
CA PHE A 113 -2.73 -5.28 -6.41
C PHE A 113 -1.39 -5.45 -7.12
N ARG A 114 -0.41 -5.96 -6.36
CA ARG A 114 0.94 -6.30 -6.82
C ARG A 114 1.25 -7.78 -6.55
N GLY A 115 0.23 -8.62 -6.64
CA GLY A 115 0.37 -10.07 -6.60
C GLY A 115 0.78 -10.60 -7.96
N ASN A 116 1.03 -11.90 -8.03
CA ASN A 116 1.27 -12.61 -9.27
C ASN A 116 0.68 -14.02 -9.16
N LEU A 117 0.56 -14.75 -10.26
CA LEU A 117 0.33 -16.18 -10.18
C LEU A 117 1.57 -16.82 -9.54
N ALA A 118 1.39 -17.62 -8.49
CA ALA A 118 2.47 -18.35 -7.81
C ALA A 118 3.30 -19.17 -8.80
N GLY A 119 2.66 -19.72 -9.84
CA GLY A 119 3.35 -20.42 -10.92
C GLY A 119 4.35 -19.55 -11.71
N TRP A 120 4.22 -18.22 -11.73
CA TRP A 120 5.17 -17.36 -12.44
C TRP A 120 6.60 -17.53 -11.91
N GLU A 121 6.79 -17.38 -10.60
CA GLU A 121 8.09 -17.54 -9.96
C GLU A 121 8.31 -18.94 -9.35
N GLY A 122 7.31 -19.83 -9.45
CA GLY A 122 7.31 -21.13 -8.78
C GLY A 122 7.16 -21.02 -7.26
N TRP A 123 6.48 -19.97 -6.79
CA TRP A 123 6.21 -19.78 -5.38
C TRP A 123 5.41 -20.94 -4.81
N PHE A 124 5.69 -21.27 -3.55
CA PHE A 124 4.97 -22.28 -2.81
C PHE A 124 4.87 -23.63 -3.57
N SER A 125 5.91 -24.00 -4.31
CA SER A 125 5.97 -25.24 -5.10
C SER A 125 4.96 -25.34 -6.24
N TYR A 126 4.40 -24.22 -6.71
CA TYR A 126 3.59 -24.23 -7.92
C TYR A 126 4.47 -24.52 -9.15
N PRO A 127 3.97 -25.30 -10.13
CA PRO A 127 4.69 -25.52 -11.37
C PRO A 127 4.86 -24.21 -12.13
N LYS A 128 5.99 -24.07 -12.82
CA LYS A 128 6.23 -22.89 -13.65
C LYS A 128 5.24 -22.80 -14.79
N ILE A 129 4.77 -21.59 -15.07
CA ILE A 129 3.85 -21.28 -16.18
C ILE A 129 4.56 -20.48 -17.29
N SER A 130 4.02 -20.55 -18.50
CA SER A 130 4.41 -19.73 -19.64
C SER A 130 3.82 -18.31 -19.58
N THR A 131 4.29 -17.42 -20.45
CA THR A 131 3.72 -16.06 -20.62
C THR A 131 2.27 -16.07 -21.08
N ASN A 132 1.89 -17.02 -21.94
CA ASN A 132 0.53 -17.18 -22.44
C ASN A 132 -0.42 -17.64 -21.34
N GLU A 133 0.00 -18.64 -20.54
CA GLU A 133 -0.75 -19.10 -19.37
C GLU A 133 -0.90 -17.96 -18.36
N HIS A 134 0.19 -17.23 -18.06
CA HIS A 134 0.14 -16.08 -17.16
C HIS A 134 -0.91 -15.05 -17.58
N THR A 135 -0.89 -14.62 -18.84
CA THR A 135 -1.83 -13.62 -19.35
C THR A 135 -3.28 -14.11 -19.28
N ALA A 136 -3.51 -15.35 -19.71
CA ALA A 136 -4.85 -15.94 -19.72
C ALA A 136 -5.41 -16.09 -18.29
N ASP A 137 -4.59 -16.55 -17.36
CA ASP A 137 -4.99 -16.83 -15.98
C ASP A 137 -5.18 -15.54 -15.18
N VAL A 138 -4.39 -14.48 -15.42
CA VAL A 138 -4.62 -13.16 -14.83
C VAL A 138 -5.97 -12.58 -15.29
N VAL A 139 -6.27 -12.64 -16.59
CA VAL A 139 -7.56 -12.17 -17.13
C VAL A 139 -8.73 -12.97 -16.55
N SER A 140 -8.57 -14.30 -16.49
CA SER A 140 -9.55 -15.20 -15.88
C SER A 140 -9.79 -14.85 -14.41
N TYR A 141 -8.74 -14.63 -13.64
CA TYR A 141 -8.80 -14.28 -12.23
C TYR A 141 -9.57 -12.98 -11.98
N ILE A 142 -9.21 -11.90 -12.69
CA ILE A 142 -9.89 -10.60 -12.56
C ILE A 142 -11.37 -10.73 -12.93
N SER A 143 -11.68 -11.46 -13.99
CA SER A 143 -13.05 -11.66 -14.47
C SER A 143 -13.89 -12.49 -13.49
N LYS A 144 -13.27 -13.44 -12.79
CA LYS A 144 -13.92 -14.34 -11.84
C LYS A 144 -14.14 -13.71 -10.46
N HIS A 145 -13.29 -12.76 -10.07
CA HIS A 145 -13.32 -12.12 -8.75
C HIS A 145 -13.56 -10.59 -8.81
N PRO A 146 -14.57 -10.09 -9.54
CA PRO A 146 -14.81 -8.65 -9.66
C PRO A 146 -15.05 -7.98 -8.29
N GLU A 147 -15.53 -8.72 -7.30
CA GLU A 147 -15.80 -8.24 -5.94
C GLU A 147 -14.55 -7.78 -5.17
N LEU A 148 -13.35 -8.22 -5.57
CA LEU A 148 -12.10 -7.80 -4.92
C LEU A 148 -11.69 -6.39 -5.35
N PHE A 149 -12.13 -5.93 -6.52
CA PHE A 149 -11.65 -4.71 -7.16
C PHE A 149 -12.64 -3.56 -6.99
N SER A 150 -12.12 -2.34 -6.88
CA SER A 150 -12.91 -1.11 -6.76
C SER A 150 -12.26 0.05 -7.50
N ASP A 151 -13.07 1.03 -7.90
CA ASP A 151 -12.56 2.23 -8.57
C ASP A 151 -11.48 2.91 -7.74
N GLY A 152 -10.38 3.26 -8.40
CA GLY A 152 -9.20 3.87 -7.77
C GLY A 152 -8.19 2.87 -7.22
N ASP A 153 -8.44 1.56 -7.32
CA ASP A 153 -7.38 0.57 -7.14
C ASP A 153 -6.39 0.59 -8.30
N ILE A 154 -5.19 0.06 -8.04
CA ILE A 154 -4.13 -0.09 -9.03
C ILE A 154 -3.86 -1.57 -9.22
N PHE A 155 -3.72 -2.00 -10.47
CA PHE A 155 -3.36 -3.38 -10.81
C PHE A 155 -2.04 -3.41 -11.56
N THR A 156 -1.06 -4.14 -11.02
CA THR A 156 0.20 -4.46 -11.70
C THR A 156 0.12 -5.89 -12.17
N SER A 157 0.04 -6.09 -13.48
CA SER A 157 -0.14 -7.41 -14.11
C SER A 157 0.96 -8.40 -13.75
N CYS A 158 2.18 -7.92 -13.59
CA CYS A 158 3.32 -8.75 -13.29
C CYS A 158 4.36 -7.95 -12.46
N PRO A 159 4.38 -8.12 -11.14
CA PRO A 159 5.48 -7.64 -10.30
C PRO A 159 6.71 -8.55 -10.52
N GLU A 160 7.90 -7.98 -10.58
CA GLU A 160 9.18 -8.73 -10.61
C GLU A 160 9.27 -9.73 -11.79
N CYS A 161 8.74 -9.33 -12.95
CA CYS A 161 8.58 -10.22 -14.12
C CYS A 161 9.85 -10.92 -14.58
N GLU A 162 11.01 -10.31 -14.38
CA GLU A 162 12.29 -10.83 -14.81
C GLU A 162 12.71 -12.13 -14.10
N ASN A 163 12.09 -12.46 -12.96
CA ASN A 163 12.46 -13.62 -12.14
C ASN A 163 11.60 -14.87 -12.42
N GLY A 164 10.51 -14.74 -13.18
CA GLY A 164 9.55 -15.80 -13.44
C GLY A 164 9.45 -16.26 -14.89
N GLY A 165 8.54 -17.20 -15.13
CA GLY A 165 8.22 -17.73 -16.45
C GLY A 165 9.45 -18.29 -17.19
N PRO A 166 9.74 -17.80 -18.42
CA PRO A 166 10.92 -18.20 -19.19
C PRO A 166 12.27 -17.91 -18.51
N GLY A 167 12.29 -17.08 -17.46
CA GLY A 167 13.50 -16.62 -16.77
C GLY A 167 14.04 -15.31 -17.32
N ASP A 168 15.16 -14.84 -16.74
CA ASP A 168 15.75 -13.54 -17.05
C ASP A 168 15.96 -13.37 -18.57
N PRO A 169 15.32 -12.38 -19.21
CA PRO A 169 15.38 -12.18 -20.66
C PRO A 169 16.80 -11.90 -21.18
N ARG A 170 17.70 -11.43 -20.32
CA ARG A 170 19.13 -11.23 -20.63
C ARG A 170 19.88 -12.55 -20.73
N MET A 171 19.43 -13.55 -19.98
CA MET A 171 20.02 -14.89 -19.93
C MET A 171 19.43 -15.81 -21.00
N THR A 172 18.14 -15.66 -21.31
CA THR A 172 17.46 -16.41 -22.39
C THR A 172 17.69 -15.82 -23.77
N ASN A 173 18.24 -14.59 -23.84
CA ASN A 173 18.42 -13.81 -25.06
C ASN A 173 17.09 -13.49 -25.78
N ASP A 174 15.98 -13.41 -25.03
CA ASP A 174 14.63 -13.15 -25.55
C ASP A 174 14.04 -11.83 -25.03
N VAL A 175 14.82 -10.75 -25.15
CA VAL A 175 14.44 -9.40 -24.69
C VAL A 175 13.23 -8.85 -25.45
N ALA A 176 13.09 -9.21 -26.73
CA ALA A 176 12.01 -8.71 -27.57
C ALA A 176 10.65 -9.24 -27.12
N SER A 177 10.53 -10.55 -26.88
CA SER A 177 9.27 -11.14 -26.42
C SER A 177 8.93 -10.69 -25.01
N PHE A 178 9.92 -10.59 -24.11
CA PHE A 178 9.69 -10.07 -22.76
C PHE A 178 9.12 -8.64 -22.77
N ARG A 179 9.65 -7.75 -23.62
CA ARG A 179 9.11 -6.38 -23.76
C ARG A 179 7.70 -6.33 -24.33
N SER A 180 7.34 -7.31 -25.18
CA SER A 180 5.98 -7.39 -25.72
C SER A 180 4.98 -7.95 -24.71
N PHE A 181 5.46 -8.67 -23.70
CA PHE A 181 4.65 -9.24 -22.64
C PHE A 181 4.30 -8.21 -21.55
N LEU A 182 5.22 -7.30 -21.23
CA LEU A 182 4.99 -6.17 -20.31
C LEU A 182 4.01 -5.14 -20.87
#